data_AF-A0A2E5E2K3-F1
#
_entry.id   AF-A0A2E5E2K3-F1
#
_cell.length_a   1.000
_cell.length_b   1.000
_cell.length_c   1.000
_cell.angle_alpha   90.00
_cell.angle_beta   90.00
_cell.angle_gamma   90.00
#
_symmetry.space_group_name_H-M   'P 1'
#
loop_
_entity.id
_entity.type
_entity.pdbx_description
1 polymer ?
#
loop_
_entity_poly.entity_id
_entity_poly.type
_entity_poly.pdbx_seq_one_letter_code
_entity_poly.pdbx_strand_id
1 'polypeptide(L)'
;MRVVVRQENRRRLGEIEVDADKKPARATTVDSNQEVFLDWERSFDDGGQLRRCIICGSEDLFKHKTFPQITPIVIVLAFALSLIGVLGYVTDIAILIGMTGVLLLDIAILFFARTRLYCYRCRSQYRDLDIAEYHKRWDRATDSRVRGRKSRRNGPPPRRHQNRDSFA
;
A
#
# COMPACT_ATOMS: atom_id res chain seq x y z
N MET A 1 -2.14 6.27 -13.89
CA MET A 1 -1.94 5.71 -12.53
C MET A 1 -3.19 5.93 -11.68
N ARG A 2 -3.47 5.04 -10.73
CA ARG A 2 -4.60 5.18 -9.79
C ARG A 2 -4.11 5.41 -8.38
N VAL A 3 -4.70 6.37 -7.68
CA VAL A 3 -4.27 6.76 -6.34
C VAL A 3 -5.46 6.84 -5.39
N VAL A 4 -5.42 6.08 -4.31
CA VAL A 4 -6.35 6.24 -3.19
C VAL A 4 -5.81 7.36 -2.32
N VAL A 5 -6.44 8.53 -2.40
CA VAL A 5 -6.03 9.75 -1.71
C VAL A 5 -6.46 9.70 -0.25
N ARG A 6 -5.49 9.98 0.63
CA ARG A 6 -5.73 10.23 2.05
C ARG A 6 -5.09 11.54 2.47
N GLN A 7 -5.77 12.26 3.34
CA GLN A 7 -5.23 13.45 4.00
C GLN A 7 -4.11 13.08 5.00
N GLU A 8 -3.40 14.08 5.51
CA GLU A 8 -2.37 13.88 6.52
C GLU A 8 -2.93 13.28 7.83
N ASN A 9 -4.19 13.53 8.17
CA ASN A 9 -4.92 12.88 9.27
C ASN A 9 -5.30 11.41 8.97
N ARG A 10 -4.91 10.87 7.82
CA ARG A 10 -5.23 9.52 7.30
C ARG A 10 -6.71 9.31 6.93
N ARG A 11 -7.54 10.35 6.95
CA ARG A 11 -8.90 10.33 6.42
C ARG A 11 -8.86 10.08 4.91
N ARG A 12 -9.64 9.10 4.44
CA ARG A 12 -9.80 8.83 3.00
C ARG A 12 -10.61 9.96 2.38
N LEU A 13 -10.09 10.55 1.31
CA LEU A 13 -10.83 11.51 0.49
C LEU A 13 -11.56 10.80 -0.65
N GLY A 14 -10.87 9.93 -1.37
CA GLY A 14 -11.44 9.17 -2.47
C GLY A 14 -10.34 8.55 -3.33
N GLU A 15 -10.73 8.00 -4.48
CA GLU A 15 -9.81 7.55 -5.51
C GLU A 15 -9.70 8.59 -6.62
N ILE A 16 -8.50 8.82 -7.13
CA ILE A 16 -8.23 9.62 -8.33
C ILE A 16 -7.59 8.72 -9.39
N GLU A 17 -7.98 8.95 -10.63
CA GLU A 17 -7.31 8.39 -11.81
C GLU A 17 -6.61 9.55 -12.50
N VAL A 18 -5.28 9.48 -12.55
CA VAL A 18 -4.44 10.56 -13.06
C VAL A 18 -3.40 10.02 -14.01
N ASP A 19 -3.20 10.77 -15.09
CA ASP A 19 -2.15 10.51 -16.06
C ASP A 19 -0.83 11.14 -15.56
N ALA A 20 0.19 10.30 -15.37
CA ALA A 20 1.48 10.74 -14.83
C ALA A 20 2.25 11.62 -15.82
N ASP A 21 1.98 11.48 -17.12
CA ASP A 21 2.67 12.23 -18.17
C ASP A 21 2.13 13.67 -18.26
N LYS A 22 0.83 13.86 -17.99
CA LYS A 22 0.17 15.17 -18.00
C LYS A 22 0.42 16.00 -16.74
N LYS A 23 0.89 15.37 -15.65
CA LYS A 23 1.18 15.99 -14.35
C LYS A 23 0.17 17.07 -13.93
N PRO A 24 -1.13 16.77 -13.87
CA PRO A 24 -2.15 17.77 -13.56
C PRO A 24 -1.98 18.30 -12.12
N ALA A 25 -1.90 19.62 -11.95
CA ALA A 25 -1.73 20.23 -10.62
C ALA A 25 -2.90 19.94 -9.66
N ARG A 26 -4.08 19.60 -10.21
CA ARG A 26 -5.29 19.29 -9.47
C ARG A 26 -5.99 18.08 -10.06
N ALA A 27 -6.58 17.26 -9.20
CA ALA A 27 -7.43 16.16 -9.61
C ALA A 27 -8.67 16.08 -8.72
N THR A 28 -9.78 15.69 -9.31
CA THR A 28 -11.04 15.48 -8.59
C THR A 28 -11.18 14.01 -8.24
N THR A 29 -11.51 13.71 -6.99
CA THR A 29 -11.77 12.34 -6.56
C THR A 29 -13.07 11.81 -7.18
N VAL A 30 -13.05 10.58 -7.69
CA VAL A 30 -14.20 9.91 -8.29
C VAL A 30 -15.33 9.71 -7.28
N ASP A 31 -14.99 9.36 -6.03
CA ASP A 31 -15.98 8.98 -5.02
C ASP A 31 -16.67 10.17 -4.33
N SER A 32 -15.91 11.22 -4.01
CA SER A 32 -16.39 12.32 -3.14
C SER A 32 -16.42 13.67 -3.85
N ASN A 33 -16.09 13.71 -5.14
CA ASN A 33 -16.01 14.92 -5.97
C ASN A 33 -15.20 16.06 -5.34
N GLN A 34 -14.21 15.72 -4.50
CA GLN A 34 -13.35 16.67 -3.83
C GLN A 34 -12.13 16.98 -4.70
N GLU A 35 -11.83 18.26 -4.84
CA GLU A 35 -10.63 18.73 -5.53
C GLU A 35 -9.40 18.54 -4.62
N VAL A 36 -8.36 17.91 -5.16
CA VAL A 36 -7.12 17.62 -4.44
C VAL A 36 -5.94 18.16 -5.24
N PHE A 37 -5.07 18.91 -4.56
CA PHE A 37 -3.81 19.39 -5.12
C PHE A 37 -2.76 18.29 -5.13
N LEU A 38 -2.05 18.16 -6.24
CA LEU A 38 -1.02 17.16 -6.45
C LEU A 38 0.34 17.85 -6.63
N ASP A 39 1.31 17.44 -5.82
CA ASP A 39 2.70 17.90 -5.89
C ASP A 39 3.51 16.96 -6.79
N TRP A 40 3.83 17.40 -8.01
CA TRP A 40 4.56 16.60 -9.00
C TRP A 40 6.05 16.91 -9.07
N GLU A 41 6.44 18.13 -8.71
CA GLU A 41 7.74 18.74 -9.05
C GLU A 41 8.93 17.98 -8.47
N ARG A 42 8.70 17.18 -7.42
CA ARG A 42 9.73 16.37 -6.76
C ARG A 42 9.30 14.94 -6.47
N SER A 43 8.21 14.51 -7.09
CA SER A 43 7.60 13.21 -6.77
C SER A 43 8.14 12.08 -7.61
N PHE A 44 8.61 12.35 -8.82
CA PHE A 44 9.22 11.35 -9.71
C PHE A 44 10.73 11.53 -9.75
N ASP A 45 11.46 10.43 -9.89
CA ASP A 45 12.89 10.45 -10.20
C ASP A 45 13.14 10.57 -11.71
N ASP A 46 14.41 10.62 -12.11
CA ASP A 46 14.83 10.73 -13.51
C ASP A 46 14.45 9.48 -14.34
N GLY A 47 14.15 8.35 -13.67
CA GLY A 47 13.66 7.12 -14.28
C GLY A 47 12.14 7.05 -14.44
N GLY A 48 11.41 8.11 -14.06
CA GLY A 48 9.95 8.12 -14.11
C GLY A 48 9.28 7.28 -13.01
N GLN A 49 10.02 6.91 -11.97
CA GLN A 49 9.54 6.14 -10.83
C GLN A 49 9.19 7.06 -9.67
N LEU A 50 8.13 6.71 -8.92
CA LEU A 50 7.64 7.56 -7.84
C LEU A 50 8.60 7.53 -6.64
N ARG A 51 9.35 8.61 -6.40
CA ARG A 51 10.29 8.79 -5.29
C ARG A 51 9.68 9.47 -4.07
N ARG A 52 8.69 10.34 -4.24
CA ARG A 52 7.99 11.03 -3.14
C ARG A 52 6.48 11.00 -3.33
N CYS A 53 5.76 11.19 -2.24
CA CYS A 53 4.31 11.15 -2.21
C CYS A 53 3.70 12.44 -2.80
N ILE A 54 2.97 12.35 -3.92
CA ILE A 54 2.32 13.50 -4.59
C ILE A 54 1.26 14.21 -3.72
N ILE A 55 0.79 13.58 -2.64
CA ILE A 55 -0.27 14.14 -1.78
C ILE A 55 0.30 14.94 -0.59
N CYS A 56 1.47 14.57 -0.08
CA CYS A 56 2.01 15.19 1.14
C CYS A 56 3.51 15.51 1.09
N GLY A 57 4.17 15.25 -0.04
CA GLY A 57 5.60 15.51 -0.28
C GLY A 57 6.58 14.63 0.51
N SER A 58 6.11 13.62 1.25
CA SER A 58 6.97 12.73 2.04
C SER A 58 7.76 11.76 1.15
N GLU A 59 9.04 11.59 1.44
CA GLU A 59 9.94 10.62 0.78
C GLU A 59 9.77 9.19 1.32
N ASP A 60 9.13 9.04 2.47
CA ASP A 60 8.96 7.75 3.14
C ASP A 60 7.81 6.98 2.46
N LEU A 61 8.18 6.15 1.48
CA LEU A 61 7.29 5.22 0.78
C LEU A 61 7.73 3.77 1.03
N PHE A 62 6.78 2.84 0.99
CA PHE A 62 7.06 1.41 1.12
C PHE A 62 6.24 0.57 0.15
N LYS A 63 6.85 -0.53 -0.30
CA LYS A 63 6.17 -1.56 -1.09
C LYS A 63 5.31 -2.44 -0.18
N HIS A 64 4.10 -2.71 -0.62
CA HIS A 64 3.22 -3.67 0.01
C HIS A 64 2.56 -4.54 -1.06
N LYS A 65 2.81 -5.85 -1.00
CA LYS A 65 2.13 -6.82 -1.84
C LYS A 65 0.72 -7.01 -1.29
N THR A 66 -0.28 -6.57 -2.04
CA THR A 66 -1.67 -6.79 -1.62
C THR A 66 -2.05 -8.19 -2.06
N PHE A 67 -2.12 -9.12 -1.11
CA PHE A 67 -2.70 -10.43 -1.36
C PHE A 67 -4.23 -10.28 -1.43
N PRO A 68 -4.91 -10.84 -2.44
CA PRO A 68 -6.36 -10.88 -2.43
C PRO A 68 -6.83 -11.67 -1.20
N GLN A 69 -7.83 -11.16 -0.47
CA GLN A 69 -8.35 -11.80 0.76
C GLN A 69 -8.87 -13.23 0.54
N ILE A 70 -9.08 -13.63 -0.72
CA ILE A 70 -9.62 -14.93 -1.12
C ILE A 70 -8.56 -16.04 -0.99
N THR A 71 -7.27 -15.72 -0.94
CA THR A 71 -6.19 -16.74 -0.94
C THR A 71 -6.24 -17.79 0.18
N PRO A 72 -6.61 -17.50 1.45
CA PRO A 72 -6.64 -18.53 2.48
C PRO A 72 -7.76 -19.54 2.27
N ILE A 73 -8.89 -19.09 1.74
CA ILE A 73 -10.07 -19.94 1.52
C ILE A 73 -9.78 -20.94 0.41
N VAL A 74 -9.16 -20.49 -0.68
CA VAL A 74 -8.86 -21.38 -1.81
C VAL A 74 -7.78 -22.40 -1.43
N ILE A 75 -6.73 -22.00 -0.70
CA ILE A 75 -5.72 -22.94 -0.19
C ILE A 75 -6.35 -24.01 0.71
N VAL A 76 -7.24 -23.62 1.63
CA VAL A 76 -7.94 -24.58 2.51
C VAL A 76 -8.87 -25.50 1.71
N LEU A 77 -9.59 -24.98 0.72
CA LEU A 77 -10.42 -25.79 -0.18
C LEU A 77 -9.59 -26.76 -1.00
N ALA A 78 -8.48 -26.32 -1.59
CA ALA A 78 -7.57 -27.17 -2.34
C ALA A 78 -6.96 -28.28 -1.47
N PHE A 79 -6.56 -27.94 -0.24
CA PHE A 79 -6.05 -28.92 0.72
C PHE A 79 -7.12 -29.93 1.16
N ALA A 80 -8.33 -29.47 1.46
CA ALA A 80 -9.46 -30.33 1.83
C ALA A 80 -9.83 -31.29 0.70
N LEU A 81 -9.93 -30.79 -0.53
CA LEU A 81 -10.15 -31.61 -1.71
C LEU A 81 -9.00 -32.62 -1.91
N SER A 82 -7.74 -32.21 -1.66
CA SER A 82 -6.55 -33.06 -1.85
C SER A 82 -6.53 -34.21 -0.86
N LEU A 83 -6.92 -33.97 0.39
CA LEU A 83 -7.07 -35.01 1.39
C LEU A 83 -8.16 -36.01 0.99
N ILE A 84 -9.30 -35.54 0.48
CA ILE A 84 -10.38 -36.43 0.01
C ILE A 84 -9.90 -37.34 -1.13
N GLY A 85 -9.09 -36.81 -2.06
CA GLY A 85 -8.47 -37.61 -3.12
C GLY A 85 -7.45 -38.63 -2.62
N VAL A 86 -6.53 -38.22 -1.72
CA VAL A 86 -5.45 -39.09 -1.21
C VAL A 86 -5.94 -40.19 -0.27
N LEU A 87 -7.00 -39.95 0.50
CA LEU A 87 -7.62 -40.98 1.36
C LEU A 87 -8.34 -42.09 0.57
N GLY A 88 -8.29 -42.07 -0.77
CA GLY A 88 -8.78 -43.17 -1.61
C GLY A 88 -10.31 -43.23 -1.73
N TYR A 89 -11.01 -42.19 -1.28
CA TYR A 89 -12.46 -42.07 -1.48
C TYR A 89 -12.85 -41.84 -2.94
N VAL A 90 -11.87 -41.54 -3.80
CA VAL A 90 -12.09 -41.23 -5.21
C VAL A 90 -10.94 -41.77 -6.07
N THR A 91 -11.21 -42.80 -6.87
CA THR A 91 -10.29 -43.34 -7.90
C THR A 91 -10.55 -42.80 -9.31
N ASP A 92 -11.48 -41.84 -9.44
CA ASP A 92 -11.91 -41.31 -10.72
C ASP A 92 -10.94 -40.24 -11.27
N ILE A 93 -10.45 -40.47 -12.48
CA ILE A 93 -9.53 -39.58 -13.21
C ILE A 93 -10.11 -38.17 -13.35
N ALA A 94 -11.44 -38.05 -13.48
CA ALA A 94 -12.11 -36.76 -13.59
C ALA A 94 -11.87 -35.86 -12.35
N ILE A 95 -11.80 -36.46 -11.16
CA ILE A 95 -11.62 -35.70 -9.91
C ILE A 95 -10.15 -35.29 -9.75
N LEU A 96 -9.19 -36.13 -10.15
CA LEU A 96 -7.78 -35.76 -10.20
C LEU A 96 -7.52 -34.56 -11.13
N ILE A 97 -8.19 -34.52 -12.29
CA ILE A 97 -8.11 -33.38 -13.22
C ILE A 97 -8.71 -32.12 -12.57
N GLY A 98 -9.90 -32.22 -11.95
CA GLY A 98 -10.54 -31.10 -11.26
C GLY A 98 -9.66 -30.52 -10.14
N MET A 99 -9.07 -31.38 -9.33
CA MET A 99 -8.12 -31.02 -8.27
C MET A 99 -6.89 -30.29 -8.80
N THR A 100 -6.29 -30.80 -9.87
CA THR A 100 -5.14 -30.18 -10.53
C THR A 100 -5.51 -28.79 -11.07
N GLY A 101 -6.71 -28.64 -11.64
CA GLY A 101 -7.22 -27.36 -12.12
C GLY A 101 -7.35 -26.31 -11.02
N VAL A 102 -7.87 -26.69 -9.84
CA VAL A 102 -7.97 -25.79 -8.67
C VAL A 102 -6.58 -25.37 -8.19
N LEU A 103 -5.64 -26.32 -8.07
CA LEU A 103 -4.25 -26.01 -7.67
C LEU A 103 -3.56 -25.04 -8.64
N LEU A 104 -3.76 -25.22 -9.95
CA LEU A 104 -3.20 -24.31 -10.95
C LEU A 104 -3.83 -22.91 -10.86
N LEU A 105 -5.14 -22.85 -10.59
CA LEU A 105 -5.84 -21.59 -10.37
C LEU A 105 -5.31 -20.86 -9.13
N ASP A 106 -5.04 -21.58 -8.04
CA ASP A 106 -4.39 -21.04 -6.84
C ASP A 106 -3.03 -20.41 -7.13
N ILE A 107 -2.17 -21.16 -7.83
CA ILE A 107 -0.83 -20.69 -8.23
C ILE A 107 -0.96 -19.43 -9.08
N ALA A 108 -1.89 -19.42 -10.05
CA ALA A 108 -2.15 -18.26 -10.89
C ALA A 108 -2.55 -17.05 -10.04
N ILE A 109 -3.51 -17.19 -9.12
CA ILE A 109 -3.96 -16.11 -8.23
C ILE A 109 -2.80 -15.54 -7.39
N LEU A 110 -1.95 -16.40 -6.85
CA LEU A 110 -0.77 -15.99 -6.06
C LEU A 110 0.24 -15.20 -6.91
N PHE A 111 0.39 -15.56 -8.18
CA PHE A 111 1.23 -14.86 -9.14
C PHE A 111 0.65 -13.48 -9.52
N PHE A 112 -0.68 -13.37 -9.63
CA PHE A 112 -1.38 -12.11 -9.95
C PHE A 112 -1.45 -11.10 -8.79
N ALA A 113 -0.98 -11.43 -7.59
CA ALA A 113 -0.95 -10.51 -6.46
C ALA A 113 -0.05 -9.29 -6.76
N ARG A 114 -0.70 -8.15 -7.05
CA ARG A 114 -0.02 -6.91 -7.44
C ARG A 114 0.69 -6.23 -6.28
N THR A 115 1.89 -5.74 -6.55
CA THR A 115 2.63 -4.85 -5.65
C THR A 115 2.05 -3.44 -5.74
N ARG A 116 1.86 -2.80 -4.59
CA ARG A 116 1.39 -1.42 -4.48
C ARG A 116 2.33 -0.61 -3.62
N LEU A 117 2.38 0.70 -3.85
CA LEU A 117 3.20 1.61 -3.07
C LEU A 117 2.34 2.40 -2.08
N TYR A 118 2.83 2.59 -0.86
CA TYR A 118 2.14 3.28 0.21
C TYR A 118 3.03 4.34 0.83
N CYS A 119 2.45 5.50 1.18
CA CYS A 119 3.17 6.52 1.94
C CYS A 119 3.07 6.25 3.46
N TYR A 120 4.16 6.37 4.21
CA TYR A 120 4.15 6.22 5.67
C TYR A 120 3.32 7.31 6.39
N ARG A 121 3.32 8.53 5.85
CA ARG A 121 2.71 9.71 6.48
C ARG A 121 1.18 9.74 6.31
N CYS A 122 0.71 9.98 5.09
CA CYS A 122 -0.73 10.10 4.79
C CYS A 122 -1.44 8.76 4.56
N ARG A 123 -0.69 7.68 4.30
CA ARG A 123 -1.22 6.35 3.92
C ARG A 123 -1.96 6.31 2.58
N SER A 124 -1.75 7.29 1.71
CA SER A 124 -2.20 7.22 0.31
C SER A 124 -1.59 6.00 -0.38
N GLN A 125 -2.38 5.37 -1.24
CA GLN A 125 -2.02 4.13 -1.94
C GLN A 125 -1.87 4.41 -3.43
N TYR A 126 -0.83 3.87 -4.04
CA TYR A 126 -0.55 4.07 -5.44
C TYR A 126 -0.57 2.74 -6.19
N ARG A 127 -1.21 2.75 -7.37
CA ARG A 127 -1.40 1.60 -8.26
C ARG A 127 -1.10 1.98 -9.70
N ASP A 128 -0.77 0.96 -10.49
CA ASP A 128 -0.53 1.08 -11.94
C ASP A 128 0.54 2.13 -12.26
N LEU A 129 1.71 1.96 -11.63
CA LEU A 129 2.92 2.74 -11.86
C LEU A 129 4.14 1.83 -11.76
N ASP A 130 5.25 2.22 -12.39
CA ASP A 130 6.50 1.50 -12.28
C ASP A 130 7.17 1.76 -10.92
N ILE A 131 7.40 0.68 -10.16
CA ILE A 131 7.86 0.76 -8.78
C ILE A 131 9.35 0.45 -8.72
N ALA A 132 10.13 1.48 -8.46
CA ALA A 132 11.57 1.37 -8.28
C ALA A 132 12.01 0.27 -7.32
N GLU A 133 13.12 -0.39 -7.61
CA GLU A 133 13.67 -1.47 -6.79
C GLU A 133 14.05 -1.00 -5.38
N TYR A 134 14.53 0.25 -5.25
CA TYR A 134 15.02 0.83 -4.00
C TYR A 134 13.95 0.98 -2.90
N HIS A 135 12.65 0.94 -3.24
CA HIS A 135 11.59 1.00 -2.23
C HIS A 135 11.57 -0.26 -1.37
N LYS A 136 11.78 -0.10 -0.07
CA LYS A 136 11.78 -1.23 0.88
C LYS A 136 10.36 -1.65 1.24
N ARG A 137 10.23 -2.86 1.81
CA ARG A 137 8.99 -3.31 2.46
C ARG A 137 8.72 -2.49 3.71
N TRP A 138 7.50 -2.60 4.23
CA TRP A 138 7.12 -1.92 5.47
C TRP A 138 8.06 -2.29 6.63
N ASP A 139 8.68 -1.26 7.20
CA ASP A 139 9.46 -1.29 8.43
C ASP A 139 8.78 -0.48 9.56
N ARG A 140 8.75 -1.08 10.75
CA ARG A 140 8.18 -0.51 11.98
C ARG A 140 9.01 0.64 12.54
N ALA A 141 10.33 0.62 12.38
CA ALA A 141 11.19 1.69 12.87
C ALA A 141 10.90 2.98 12.09
N THR A 142 10.76 2.88 10.77
CA THR A 142 10.37 4.00 9.89
C THR A 142 8.96 4.53 10.24
N ASP A 143 7.96 3.66 10.45
CA ASP A 143 6.61 4.09 10.86
C ASP A 143 6.63 4.86 12.19
N SER A 144 7.40 4.38 13.16
CA SER A 144 7.57 5.04 14.47
C SER A 144 8.23 6.41 14.34
N ARG A 145 9.29 6.53 13.53
CA ARG A 145 9.98 7.81 13.26
C ARG A 145 9.05 8.82 12.59
N VAL A 146 8.31 8.40 11.57
CA VAL A 146 7.36 9.28 10.84
C VAL A 146 6.25 9.76 11.76
N ARG A 147 5.70 8.87 12.60
CA ARG A 147 4.70 9.25 13.62
C ARG A 147 5.27 10.24 14.65
N GLY A 148 6.49 9.99 15.13
CA GLY A 148 7.17 10.89 16.08
C GLY A 148 7.41 12.28 15.50
N ARG A 149 7.86 12.39 14.23
CA ARG A 149 8.02 13.67 13.52
C ARG A 149 6.68 14.42 13.41
N LYS A 150 5.60 13.72 13.06
CA LYS A 150 4.26 14.31 12.98
C LYS A 150 3.78 14.84 14.34
N SER A 151 3.98 14.07 15.41
CA SER A 151 3.61 14.49 16.77
C SER A 151 4.39 15.73 17.22
N ARG A 152 5.69 15.81 16.93
CA ARG A 152 6.50 17.01 17.23
C ARG A 152 6.08 18.25 16.43
N ARG A 153 5.69 18.07 15.17
CA ARG A 153 5.22 19.18 14.31
C ARG A 153 3.88 19.75 14.77
N ASN A 154 2.98 18.89 15.25
CA ASN A 154 1.63 19.27 15.65
C ASN A 154 1.49 19.55 17.16
N GLY A 155 2.51 19.23 17.96
CA GLY A 155 2.50 19.43 19.40
C GLY A 155 2.80 20.88 19.78
N PRO A 156 2.44 21.30 21.01
CA PRO A 156 2.92 22.56 21.55
C PRO A 156 4.46 22.57 21.56
N PRO A 157 5.09 23.75 21.42
CA PRO A 157 6.54 23.85 21.50
C PRO A 157 7.04 23.18 22.78
N PRO A 158 8.20 22.49 22.76
CA PRO A 158 8.70 21.81 23.93
C PRO A 158 8.78 22.80 25.09
N ARG A 159 8.16 22.46 26.22
CA ARG A 159 8.31 23.26 27.45
C ARG A 159 9.81 23.30 27.73
N ARG A 160 10.43 24.47 27.50
CA ARG A 160 11.78 24.75 27.97
C ARG A 160 11.72 24.46 29.47
N HIS A 161 12.40 23.41 29.91
CA HIS A 161 12.70 23.27 31.33
C HIS A 161 13.49 24.52 31.69
N GLN A 162 12.80 25.53 32.26
CA GLN A 162 13.50 26.60 32.96
C GLN A 162 14.20 25.90 34.11
N ASN A 163 15.51 25.76 33.97
CA ASN A 163 16.36 25.30 35.05
C ASN A 163 16.01 26.13 36.28
N ARG A 164 15.58 25.42 37.31
CA ARG A 164 15.20 25.98 38.61
C ARG A 164 16.47 26.19 39.44
N ASP A 165 17.46 26.84 38.82
CA ASP A 165 18.78 27.10 39.41
C ASP A 165 18.92 28.57 39.80
N SER A 166 17.81 29.30 39.87
CA SER A 166 17.77 30.72 40.22
C SER A 166 17.08 30.97 41.54
N PHE A 167 17.40 30.25 42.61
CA PHE A 167 17.15 30.72 43.97
C PHE A 167 18.19 30.17 44.94
N ALA A 168 19.05 31.10 45.38
CA ALA A 168 19.73 31.21 46.68
C ALA A 168 20.67 30.08 47.12
#